data_AF-A0A451BI54-F1
#
_entry.id   AF-A0A451BI54-F1
#
_cell.length_a   1.000
_cell.length_b   1.000
_cell.length_c   1.000
_cell.angle_alpha   90.00
_cell.angle_beta   90.00
_cell.angle_gamma   90.00
#
_symmetry.space_group_name_H-M   'P 1'
#
loop_
_entity.id
_entity.type
_entity.pdbx_description
1 polymer ?
#
loop_
_entity_poly.entity_id
_entity_poly.type
_entity_poly.pdbx_seq_one_letter_code
_entity_poly.pdbx_strand_id
1 'polypeptide(L)'
;MSYQEHFTHADEVIATIKAAIPGIHDPLAEAKFIGFVSVAAVTVYEQAIKSIFIDFGEKKHKVMGHYVRSQFDRINGRIKYKTIKDEYVLQFGTKYRERFKQKITQRTKDYLGSYRRDILSSYDNIITWRNDFAHEGKINTTATLNEVVSAYEDGKEIIHCLAETMRR
;
A
#
# COMPACT_ATOMS: atom_id res chain seq x y z
N MET A 1 14.39 4.28 9.46
CA MET A 1 14.21 3.09 8.61
C MET A 1 13.78 3.54 7.26
N SER A 2 14.41 3.02 6.21
CA SER A 2 13.97 3.32 4.84
C SER A 2 12.60 2.68 4.63
N TYR A 3 11.64 3.37 4.02
CA TYR A 3 10.28 2.82 3.89
C TYR A 3 10.24 1.48 3.14
N GLN A 4 11.25 1.19 2.31
CA GLN A 4 11.41 -0.08 1.61
C GLN A 4 11.66 -1.26 2.55
N GLU A 5 12.23 -1.04 3.74
CA GLU A 5 12.49 -2.09 4.74
C GLU A 5 11.16 -2.70 5.25
N HIS A 6 10.06 -1.95 5.18
CA HIS A 6 8.72 -2.48 5.51
C HIS A 6 8.26 -3.55 4.52
N PHE A 7 8.69 -3.49 3.26
CA PHE A 7 8.30 -4.49 2.27
C PHE A 7 8.98 -5.83 2.51
N THR A 8 10.22 -5.84 3.01
CA THR A 8 10.97 -7.10 3.25
C THR A 8 10.18 -8.06 4.13
N HIS A 9 9.58 -7.56 5.21
CA HIS A 9 8.77 -8.40 6.10
C HIS A 9 7.53 -8.98 5.40
N ALA A 10 6.79 -8.18 4.63
CA ALA A 10 5.65 -8.69 3.87
C ALA A 10 6.09 -9.65 2.76
N ASP A 11 7.20 -9.37 2.08
CA ASP A 11 7.73 -10.23 1.02
C ASP A 11 8.03 -11.64 1.56
N GLU A 12 8.64 -11.74 2.75
CA GLU A 12 8.89 -13.00 3.44
C GLU A 12 7.61 -13.73 3.83
N VAL A 13 6.63 -13.01 4.40
CA VAL A 13 5.32 -13.58 4.78
C VAL A 13 4.57 -14.10 3.54
N ILE A 14 4.54 -13.30 2.48
CA ILE A 14 3.86 -13.63 1.22
C ILE A 14 4.55 -14.83 0.56
N ALA A 15 5.88 -14.87 0.53
CA ALA A 15 6.63 -16.01 0.01
C ALA A 15 6.33 -17.29 0.80
N THR A 16 6.27 -17.21 2.13
CA THR A 16 5.93 -18.34 3.01
C THR A 16 4.53 -18.86 2.73
N ILE A 17 3.53 -17.98 2.63
CA ILE A 17 2.14 -18.36 2.34
C ILE A 17 2.03 -18.96 0.94
N LYS A 18 2.70 -18.37 -0.06
CA LYS A 18 2.72 -18.87 -1.43
C LYS A 18 3.32 -20.28 -1.53
N ALA A 19 4.33 -20.59 -0.72
CA ALA A 19 4.92 -21.92 -0.66
C ALA A 19 3.99 -22.96 0.02
N ALA A 20 3.14 -22.54 0.96
CA ALA A 20 2.23 -23.42 1.69
C ALA A 20 0.95 -23.77 0.90
N ILE A 21 0.44 -22.85 0.08
CA ILE A 21 -0.86 -22.99 -0.61
C ILE A 21 -0.99 -24.22 -1.53
N PRO A 22 0.02 -24.63 -2.32
CA PRO A 22 -0.09 -25.83 -3.17
C PRO A 22 -0.40 -27.13 -2.41
N GLY A 23 -0.15 -27.18 -1.09
CA GLY A 23 -0.51 -28.32 -0.23
C GLY A 23 -1.91 -28.26 0.35
N ILE A 24 -2.69 -27.22 0.05
CA ILE A 24 -4.05 -27.00 0.56
C ILE A 24 -5.06 -27.41 -0.52
N HIS A 25 -5.84 -28.44 -0.23
CA HIS A 25 -6.91 -28.91 -1.12
C HIS A 25 -8.30 -28.40 -0.73
N ASP A 26 -8.42 -27.69 0.39
CA ASP A 26 -9.67 -27.05 0.82
C ASP A 26 -9.78 -25.63 0.23
N PRO A 27 -10.74 -25.37 -0.69
CA PRO A 27 -10.92 -24.06 -1.31
C PRO A 27 -11.24 -22.94 -0.30
N LEU A 28 -11.90 -23.27 0.81
CA LEU A 28 -12.23 -22.29 1.84
C LEU A 28 -10.97 -21.87 2.62
N ALA A 29 -10.10 -22.83 2.95
CA ALA A 29 -8.81 -22.55 3.55
C ALA A 29 -7.94 -21.68 2.62
N GLU A 30 -7.86 -22.02 1.33
CA GLU A 30 -7.13 -21.23 0.33
C GLU A 30 -7.62 -19.77 0.32
N ALA A 31 -8.93 -19.56 0.23
CA ALA A 31 -9.50 -18.21 0.21
C ALA A 31 -9.24 -17.41 1.50
N LYS A 32 -9.12 -18.08 2.66
CA LYS A 32 -8.67 -17.42 3.92
C LYS A 32 -7.21 -16.99 3.86
N PHE A 33 -6.33 -17.80 3.28
CA PHE A 33 -4.92 -17.41 3.08
C PHE A 33 -4.78 -16.21 2.15
N ILE A 34 -5.60 -16.13 1.10
CA ILE A 34 -5.68 -14.95 0.23
C ILE A 34 -6.07 -13.69 1.03
N GLY A 35 -7.02 -13.83 1.95
CA GLY A 35 -7.37 -12.78 2.92
C GLY A 35 -6.19 -12.35 3.81
N PHE A 36 -5.47 -13.32 4.39
CA PHE A 36 -4.28 -13.05 5.21
C PHE A 36 -3.17 -12.35 4.43
N VAL A 37 -2.92 -12.75 3.18
CA VAL A 37 -1.96 -12.07 2.29
C VAL A 37 -2.37 -10.61 2.07
N SER A 38 -3.66 -10.36 1.84
CA SER A 38 -4.18 -8.99 1.67
C SER A 38 -3.96 -8.14 2.92
N VAL A 39 -4.14 -8.72 4.12
CA VAL A 39 -3.86 -8.05 5.40
C VAL A 39 -2.38 -7.72 5.54
N ALA A 40 -1.48 -8.67 5.27
CA ALA A 40 -0.04 -8.45 5.35
C ALA A 40 0.43 -7.35 4.39
N ALA A 41 0.00 -7.42 3.13
CA ALA A 41 0.31 -6.44 2.09
C ALA A 41 -0.15 -5.01 2.45
N VAL A 42 -1.38 -4.87 2.93
CA VAL A 42 -1.94 -3.56 3.27
C VAL A 42 -1.33 -2.98 4.55
N THR A 43 -0.96 -3.82 5.51
CA THR A 43 -0.25 -3.40 6.72
C THR A 43 1.08 -2.73 6.37
N VAL A 44 1.86 -3.30 5.45
CA VAL A 44 3.17 -2.72 5.09
C VAL A 44 3.04 -1.43 4.29
N TYR A 45 1.98 -1.26 3.49
CA TYR A 45 1.67 0.03 2.88
C TYR A 45 1.43 1.10 3.94
N GLU A 46 0.65 0.80 4.97
CA GLU A 46 0.38 1.73 6.06
C GLU A 46 1.67 2.14 6.76
N GLN A 47 2.55 1.19 7.11
CA GLN A 47 3.83 1.46 7.76
C GLN A 47 4.78 2.28 6.86
N ALA A 48 4.83 1.97 5.56
CA ALA A 48 5.62 2.71 4.60
C ALA A 48 5.12 4.15 4.45
N ILE A 49 3.80 4.37 4.35
CA ILE A 49 3.20 5.70 4.26
C ILE A 49 3.52 6.52 5.52
N LYS A 50 3.34 5.94 6.72
CA LYS A 50 3.69 6.58 8.00
C LYS A 50 5.15 7.01 7.99
N SER A 51 6.05 6.11 7.62
CA SER A 51 7.49 6.36 7.61
C SER A 51 7.86 7.46 6.62
N ILE A 52 7.30 7.47 5.41
CA ILE A 52 7.57 8.50 4.39
C ILE A 52 7.21 9.90 4.92
N PHE A 53 6.02 10.05 5.51
CA PHE A 53 5.60 11.35 6.02
C PHE A 53 6.44 11.79 7.22
N ILE A 54 6.68 10.89 8.19
CA ILE A 54 7.50 11.17 9.38
C ILE A 54 8.90 11.62 8.96
N ASP A 55 9.56 10.85 8.10
CA ASP A 55 10.88 11.17 7.57
C ASP A 55 10.91 12.53 6.89
N PHE A 56 9.89 12.85 6.09
CA PHE A 56 9.81 14.15 5.42
C PHE A 56 9.66 15.29 6.43
N GLY A 57 8.79 15.14 7.43
CA GLY A 57 8.58 16.12 8.49
C GLY A 57 9.85 16.38 9.29
N GLU A 58 10.52 15.32 9.73
CA GLU A 58 11.78 15.38 10.49
C GLU A 58 12.89 16.03 9.66
N LYS A 59 12.99 15.67 8.38
CA LYS A 59 13.95 16.31 7.47
C LYS A 59 13.65 17.78 7.27
N LYS A 60 12.39 18.25 7.26
CA LYS A 60 12.10 19.69 7.11
C LYS A 60 12.44 20.49 8.36
N HIS A 61 12.00 20.05 9.54
CA HIS A 61 12.30 20.71 10.81
C HIS A 61 11.94 19.80 12.01
N LYS A 62 12.69 19.88 13.12
CA LYS A 62 12.48 19.02 14.30
C LYS A 62 11.06 19.10 14.88
N VAL A 63 10.51 20.32 15.03
CA VAL A 63 9.14 20.52 15.54
C VAL A 63 8.09 19.95 14.57
N MET A 64 8.32 20.10 13.26
CA MET A 64 7.43 19.53 12.24
C MET A 64 7.46 18.00 12.30
N GLY A 65 8.64 17.40 12.49
CA GLY A 65 8.79 15.96 12.70
C GLY A 65 7.93 15.43 13.86
N HIS A 66 7.95 16.09 15.01
CA HIS A 66 7.09 15.73 16.15
C HIS A 66 5.60 15.83 15.82
N TYR A 67 5.18 16.92 15.17
CA TYR A 67 3.79 17.11 14.75
C TYR A 67 3.33 16.01 13.78
N VAL A 68 4.11 15.76 12.73
CA VAL A 68 3.81 14.75 11.70
C VAL A 68 3.75 13.36 12.32
N ARG A 69 4.70 13.01 13.20
CA ARG A 69 4.67 11.74 13.93
C ARG A 69 3.38 11.58 14.72
N SER A 70 2.97 12.57 15.52
CA SER A 70 1.72 12.51 16.28
C SER A 70 0.48 12.36 15.39
N GLN A 71 0.51 12.94 14.19
CA GLN A 71 -0.63 12.91 13.26
C GLN A 71 -0.72 11.55 12.54
N PHE A 72 0.39 11.04 12.03
CA PHE A 72 0.42 9.84 11.19
C PHE A 72 0.51 8.54 11.98
N ASP A 73 0.92 8.56 13.25
CA ASP A 73 0.88 7.35 14.09
C ASP A 73 -0.55 6.76 14.17
N ARG A 74 -1.57 7.62 14.02
CA ARG A 74 -2.99 7.30 14.17
C ARG A 74 -3.73 6.95 12.87
N ILE A 75 -3.06 6.94 11.70
CA ILE A 75 -3.75 6.69 10.42
C ILE A 75 -4.02 5.19 10.18
N ASN A 76 -4.99 4.62 10.89
CA ASN A 76 -5.33 3.21 10.76
C ASN A 76 -6.29 2.97 9.58
N GLY A 77 -5.85 2.17 8.60
CA GLY A 77 -6.66 1.68 7.47
C GLY A 77 -7.17 2.71 6.46
N ARG A 78 -6.91 4.00 6.67
CA ARG A 78 -7.29 5.10 5.77
C ARG A 78 -6.22 5.36 4.70
N ILE A 79 -5.82 4.32 3.99
CA ILE A 79 -4.69 4.37 3.04
C ILE A 79 -5.11 4.38 1.57
N LYS A 80 -6.39 4.63 1.25
CA LYS A 80 -6.85 4.76 -0.14
C LYS A 80 -6.09 5.89 -0.84
N TYR A 81 -5.81 5.73 -2.14
CA TYR A 81 -5.07 6.73 -2.92
C TYR A 81 -5.67 8.14 -2.78
N LYS A 82 -7.00 8.25 -2.85
CA LYS A 82 -7.71 9.52 -2.68
C LYS A 82 -7.41 10.18 -1.33
N THR A 83 -7.43 9.42 -0.24
CA THR A 83 -7.10 9.92 1.10
C THR A 83 -5.63 10.34 1.19
N ILE A 84 -4.71 9.53 0.67
CA ILE A 84 -3.28 9.90 0.63
C ILE A 84 -3.10 11.23 -0.10
N LYS A 85 -3.68 11.37 -1.30
CA LYS A 85 -3.52 12.57 -2.14
C LYS A 85 -4.22 13.81 -1.57
N ASP A 86 -5.51 13.67 -1.26
CA ASP A 86 -6.39 14.81 -0.97
C ASP A 86 -6.42 15.20 0.51
N GLU A 87 -5.98 14.33 1.41
CA GLU A 87 -5.93 14.62 2.84
C GLU A 87 -4.49 14.70 3.35
N TYR A 88 -3.65 13.69 3.08
CA TYR A 88 -2.33 13.59 3.70
C TYR A 88 -1.27 14.44 2.99
N VAL A 89 -1.10 14.25 1.68
CA VAL A 89 -0.15 15.04 0.88
C VAL A 89 -0.55 16.51 0.85
N LEU A 90 -1.86 16.80 0.82
CA LEU A 90 -2.38 18.17 0.81
C LEU A 90 -1.95 18.98 2.06
N GLN A 91 -1.78 18.35 3.22
CA GLN A 91 -1.31 19.03 4.44
C GLN A 91 0.07 19.67 4.29
N PHE A 92 0.88 19.19 3.34
CA PHE A 92 2.20 19.75 3.04
C PHE A 92 2.18 20.80 1.92
N GLY A 93 1.01 21.03 1.31
CA GLY A 93 0.76 22.06 0.31
C GLY A 93 0.28 21.51 -1.04
N THR A 94 -0.48 22.35 -1.76
CA THR A 94 -1.06 22.03 -3.08
C THR A 94 0.00 21.61 -4.11
N LYS A 95 1.20 22.19 -4.03
CA LYS A 95 2.35 21.82 -4.87
C LYS A 95 2.71 20.34 -4.75
N TYR A 96 2.72 19.76 -3.55
CA TYR A 96 3.04 18.34 -3.36
C TYR A 96 1.90 17.46 -3.84
N ARG A 97 0.64 17.87 -3.63
CA ARG A 97 -0.54 17.15 -4.13
C ARG A 97 -0.52 17.03 -5.65
N GLU A 98 -0.30 18.13 -6.37
CA GLU A 98 -0.26 18.10 -7.83
C GLU A 98 0.96 17.32 -8.34
N ARG A 99 2.12 17.43 -7.67
CA ARG A 99 3.28 16.59 -7.99
C ARG A 99 2.97 15.10 -7.83
N PHE A 100 2.33 14.69 -6.74
CA PHE A 100 1.97 13.30 -6.50
C PHE A 100 1.00 12.79 -7.57
N LYS A 101 -0.04 13.58 -7.87
CA LYS A 101 -0.99 13.29 -8.95
C LYS A 101 -0.30 13.10 -10.30
N GLN A 102 0.62 13.99 -10.66
CA GLN A 102 1.39 13.89 -11.90
C GLN A 102 2.25 12.63 -11.95
N LYS A 103 2.99 12.33 -10.87
CA LYS A 103 3.82 11.11 -10.77
C LYS A 103 2.98 9.84 -10.91
N ILE A 104 1.86 9.76 -10.20
CA ILE A 104 0.94 8.63 -10.30
C ILE A 104 0.37 8.52 -11.71
N THR A 105 -0.10 9.61 -12.30
CA THR A 105 -0.65 9.60 -13.67
C THR A 105 0.38 9.10 -14.69
N GLN A 106 1.63 9.54 -14.57
CA GLN A 106 2.71 9.08 -15.44
C GLN A 106 2.99 7.60 -15.20
N ARG A 107 3.17 7.19 -13.94
CA ARG A 107 3.47 5.81 -13.59
C ARG A 107 2.37 4.84 -14.03
N THR A 108 1.10 5.20 -13.85
CA THR A 108 -0.04 4.40 -14.31
C THR A 108 -0.01 4.21 -15.82
N LYS A 109 0.29 5.26 -16.60
CA LYS A 109 0.39 5.14 -18.06
C LYS A 109 1.53 4.20 -18.48
N ASP A 110 2.70 4.35 -17.86
CA ASP A 110 3.89 3.54 -18.18
C ASP A 110 3.67 2.07 -17.80
N TYR A 111 3.05 1.84 -16.64
CA TYR A 111 2.73 0.50 -16.14
C TYR A 111 1.67 -0.19 -17.00
N LEU A 112 0.63 0.54 -17.42
CA LEU A 112 -0.39 0.01 -18.32
C LEU A 112 0.20 -0.35 -19.69
N GLY A 113 1.14 0.44 -20.21
CA GLY A 113 1.84 0.14 -21.45
C GLY A 113 2.70 -1.12 -21.38
N SER A 114 3.38 -1.33 -20.25
CA SER A 114 4.37 -2.41 -20.07
C SER A 114 3.75 -3.73 -19.58
N TYR A 115 2.82 -3.65 -18.63
CA TYR A 115 2.26 -4.81 -17.92
C TYR A 115 0.77 -5.03 -18.18
N ARG A 116 0.11 -4.15 -18.95
CA ARG A 116 -1.34 -4.20 -19.24
C ARG A 116 -2.23 -4.23 -17.98
N ARG A 117 -1.72 -3.71 -16.86
CA ARG A 117 -2.42 -3.61 -15.57
C ARG A 117 -2.43 -2.16 -15.08
N ASP A 118 -3.49 -1.75 -14.39
CA ASP A 118 -3.61 -0.43 -13.78
C ASP A 118 -3.27 -0.51 -12.28
N ILE A 119 -2.19 0.16 -11.88
CA ILE A 119 -1.72 0.20 -10.49
C ILE A 119 -2.74 0.80 -9.52
N LEU A 120 -3.61 1.72 -9.96
CA LEU A 120 -4.63 2.33 -9.11
C LEU A 120 -5.73 1.32 -8.79
N SER A 121 -6.21 0.61 -9.81
CA SER A 121 -7.20 -0.44 -9.63
C SER A 121 -6.64 -1.58 -8.79
N SER A 122 -5.42 -2.05 -9.07
CA SER A 122 -4.74 -3.06 -8.27
C SER A 122 -4.65 -2.67 -6.79
N TYR A 123 -4.24 -1.43 -6.51
CA TYR A 123 -4.11 -0.91 -5.15
C TYR A 123 -5.46 -0.76 -4.43
N ASP A 124 -6.49 -0.25 -5.09
CA ASP A 124 -7.82 -0.13 -4.49
C ASP A 124 -8.46 -1.51 -4.25
N ASN A 125 -8.20 -2.49 -5.14
CA ASN A 125 -8.68 -3.87 -4.98
C ASN A 125 -8.08 -4.53 -3.74
N ILE A 126 -6.75 -4.45 -3.53
CA ILE A 126 -6.11 -5.10 -2.37
C ILE A 126 -6.53 -4.48 -1.04
N ILE A 127 -6.78 -3.16 -1.01
CA ILE A 127 -7.37 -2.51 0.17
C ILE A 127 -8.77 -3.02 0.44
N THR A 128 -9.57 -3.20 -0.63
CA THR A 128 -10.94 -3.73 -0.52
C THR A 128 -10.93 -5.16 -0.01
N TRP A 129 -10.10 -6.04 -0.57
CA TRP A 129 -9.95 -7.43 -0.12
C TRP A 129 -9.51 -7.53 1.35
N ARG A 130 -8.58 -6.66 1.79
CA ARG A 130 -8.23 -6.58 3.20
C ARG A 130 -9.43 -6.21 4.06
N ASN A 131 -10.19 -5.18 3.67
CA ASN A 131 -11.31 -4.69 4.47
C ASN A 131 -12.42 -5.74 4.57
N ASP A 132 -12.77 -6.36 3.44
CA ASP A 132 -13.76 -7.43 3.36
C ASP A 132 -13.38 -8.57 4.31
N PHE A 133 -12.11 -9.00 4.29
CA PHE A 133 -11.63 -10.10 5.12
C PHE A 133 -11.52 -9.73 6.61
N ALA A 134 -10.81 -8.65 6.93
CA ALA A 134 -10.44 -8.31 8.31
C ALA A 134 -11.55 -7.61 9.11
N HIS A 135 -12.46 -6.91 8.44
CA HIS A 135 -13.50 -6.11 9.09
C HIS A 135 -14.91 -6.64 8.83
N GLU A 136 -15.19 -7.18 7.64
CA GLU A 136 -16.52 -7.68 7.28
C GLU A 136 -16.66 -9.20 7.43
N GLY A 137 -15.55 -9.92 7.66
CA GLY A 137 -15.53 -11.39 7.72
C GLY A 137 -15.89 -12.05 6.38
N LYS A 138 -15.88 -11.29 5.28
CA LYS A 138 -16.21 -11.75 3.94
C LYS A 138 -14.96 -12.33 3.29
N ILE A 139 -15.08 -13.58 2.88
CA ILE A 139 -14.03 -14.28 2.15
C ILE A 139 -14.25 -14.01 0.67
N ASN A 140 -13.32 -13.32 0.03
CA ASN A 140 -13.37 -13.11 -1.41
C ASN A 140 -13.07 -14.43 -2.13
N THR A 141 -14.04 -14.97 -2.86
CA THR A 141 -13.89 -16.22 -3.62
C THR A 141 -13.54 -15.99 -5.08
N THR A 142 -13.41 -14.74 -5.51
CA THR A 142 -13.15 -14.36 -6.90
C THR A 142 -11.70 -14.00 -7.16
N ALA A 143 -10.99 -13.51 -6.13
CA ALA A 143 -9.57 -13.20 -6.22
C ALA A 143 -8.74 -14.45 -6.01
N THR A 144 -7.76 -14.66 -6.89
CA THR A 144 -6.74 -15.70 -6.77
C THR A 144 -5.54 -15.18 -6.00
N LEU A 145 -4.74 -16.08 -5.43
CA LEU A 145 -3.48 -15.71 -4.76
C LEU A 145 -2.57 -14.89 -5.68
N ASN A 146 -2.44 -15.31 -6.94
CA ASN A 146 -1.58 -14.63 -7.91
C ASN A 146 -2.04 -13.19 -8.17
N GLU A 147 -3.35 -12.94 -8.21
CA GLU A 147 -3.90 -11.59 -8.35
C GLU A 147 -3.62 -10.73 -7.13
N VAL A 148 -3.71 -11.27 -5.91
CA VAL A 148 -3.38 -10.53 -4.69
C VAL A 148 -1.89 -10.20 -4.62
N VAL A 149 -1.01 -11.15 -4.92
CA VAL A 149 0.44 -10.91 -4.96
C VAL A 149 0.78 -9.91 -6.06
N SER A 150 0.16 -10.02 -7.22
CA SER A 150 0.29 -9.06 -8.32
C SER A 150 -0.15 -7.66 -7.90
N ALA A 151 -1.29 -7.53 -7.22
CA ALA A 151 -1.79 -6.26 -6.72
C ALA A 151 -0.90 -5.68 -5.60
N TYR A 152 -0.24 -6.55 -4.83
CA TYR A 152 0.77 -6.14 -3.86
C TYR A 152 2.00 -5.53 -4.54
N GLU A 153 2.55 -6.18 -5.56
CA GLU A 153 3.68 -5.62 -6.31
C GLU A 153 3.31 -4.33 -7.05
N ASP A 154 2.13 -4.28 -7.66
CA ASP A 154 1.63 -3.08 -8.35
C ASP A 154 1.43 -1.92 -7.37
N GLY A 155 0.92 -2.20 -6.17
CA GLY A 155 0.65 -1.18 -5.17
C GLY A 155 1.92 -0.56 -4.56
N LYS A 156 3.06 -1.26 -4.57
CA LYS A 156 4.36 -0.68 -4.20
C LYS A 156 4.70 0.55 -5.06
N GLU A 157 4.29 0.57 -6.33
CA GLU A 157 4.52 1.72 -7.22
C GLU A 157 3.85 3.01 -6.73
N ILE A 158 2.69 2.91 -6.08
CA ILE A 158 2.03 4.07 -5.47
C ILE A 158 2.85 4.60 -4.29
N ILE A 159 3.39 3.69 -3.48
CA ILE A 159 4.24 4.03 -2.33
C ILE A 159 5.57 4.64 -2.81
N HIS A 160 6.15 4.11 -3.89
CA HIS A 160 7.33 4.70 -4.53
C HIS A 160 7.05 6.12 -5.04
N CYS A 161 5.92 6.34 -5.72
CA CYS A 161 5.51 7.67 -6.18
C CYS A 161 5.30 8.64 -5.01
N LEU A 162 4.75 8.17 -3.88
CA LEU A 162 4.60 8.97 -2.67
C LEU A 162 5.98 9.35 -2.10
N ALA A 163 6.86 8.37 -1.93
CA ALA A 163 8.22 8.58 -1.43
C ALA A 163 9.01 9.57 -2.29
N GLU A 164 8.91 9.48 -3.62
CA GLU A 164 9.52 10.42 -4.55
C GLU A 164 8.92 11.83 -4.46
N THR A 165 7.61 11.94 -4.18
CA THR A 165 6.94 13.23 -4.00
C THR A 165 7.45 13.92 -2.74
N MET A 166 7.58 13.14 -1.66
CA MET A 166 7.97 13.58 -0.33
C MET A 166 9.50 13.53 -0.12
N ARG A 167 10.29 13.81 -1.16
CA ARG A 167 11.73 14.08 -1.01
C ARG A 167 11.94 15.55 -0.69
N ARG A 168 12.83 15.83 0.28
CA ARG A 168 13.13 17.19 0.75
C ARG A 168 13.79 18.03 -0.33
#